data_AF-A0A916JJL6-F1
#
_entry.id   AF-A0A916JJL6-F1
#
_cell.length_a   1.000
_cell.length_b   1.000
_cell.length_c   1.000
_cell.angle_alpha   90.00
_cell.angle_beta   90.00
_cell.angle_gamma   90.00
#
_symmetry.space_group_name_H-M   'P 1'
#
loop_
_entity.id
_entity.type
_entity.pdbx_description
1 polymer ?
#
loop_
_entity_poly.entity_id
_entity_poly.type
_entity_poly.pdbx_seq_one_letter_code
_entity_poly.pdbx_strand_id
1 'polypeptide(L)'
;MNVSKVKQVHEFGQSIWLDFIDRKFIVSGGLQKLIDADGVKGVTSNPAIFEKAISSSLDYNADIAEHLKGDITNEEIFFKLAISDVRQACDILWPVYNEE
;
A
#
# COMPACT_ATOMS: atom_id res chain seq x y z
N MET A 1 -7.54 -24.58 -12.02
CA MET A 1 -6.47 -23.85 -11.30
C MET A 1 -6.73 -24.04 -9.82
N ASN A 2 -5.71 -24.30 -9.01
CA ASN A 2 -5.90 -24.46 -7.57
C ASN A 2 -6.13 -23.08 -6.96
N VAL A 3 -7.28 -22.88 -6.31
CA VAL A 3 -7.59 -21.63 -5.60
C VAL A 3 -6.61 -21.52 -4.43
N SER A 4 -6.05 -20.32 -4.20
CA SER A 4 -5.11 -20.13 -3.09
C SER A 4 -5.82 -20.34 -1.76
N LYS A 5 -5.11 -20.89 -0.77
CA LYS A 5 -5.67 -21.14 0.57
C LYS A 5 -6.13 -19.84 1.24
N VAL A 6 -5.52 -18.70 0.91
CA VAL A 6 -5.93 -17.38 1.40
C VAL A 6 -7.31 -17.05 0.86
N LYS A 7 -7.52 -17.22 -0.44
CA LYS A 7 -8.80 -16.92 -1.11
C LYS A 7 -9.94 -17.81 -0.62
N GLN A 8 -9.65 -19.05 -0.21
CA GLN A 8 -10.64 -19.97 0.38
C GLN A 8 -11.22 -19.46 1.72
N VAL A 9 -10.51 -18.59 2.45
CA VAL A 9 -11.00 -18.04 3.72
C VAL A 9 -12.29 -17.23 3.54
N HIS A 10 -12.53 -16.66 2.35
CA HIS A 10 -13.77 -15.95 2.05
C HIS A 10 -15.02 -16.83 2.13
N GLU A 11 -14.91 -18.15 1.96
CA GLU A 11 -16.03 -19.09 2.11
C GLU A 11 -16.57 -19.10 3.55
N PHE A 12 -15.77 -18.65 4.52
CA PHE A 12 -16.16 -18.49 5.92
C PHE A 12 -16.64 -17.07 6.26
N GLY A 13 -16.78 -16.18 5.27
CA GLY A 13 -17.19 -14.79 5.47
C GLY A 13 -16.10 -13.89 6.07
N GLN A 14 -14.82 -14.28 5.96
CA GLN A 14 -13.69 -13.50 6.46
C GLN A 14 -12.88 -12.85 5.33
N SER A 15 -12.54 -11.58 5.52
CA SER A 15 -11.72 -10.78 4.61
C SER A 15 -10.27 -10.73 5.10
N ILE A 16 -9.32 -11.07 4.22
CA ILE A 16 -7.89 -11.04 4.51
C ILE A 16 -7.28 -9.73 4.03
N TRP A 17 -6.58 -9.05 4.92
CA TRP A 17 -5.88 -7.80 4.63
C TRP A 17 -4.38 -8.00 4.75
N LEU A 18 -3.62 -7.25 3.96
CA LEU A 18 -2.16 -7.27 3.96
C LEU A 18 -1.62 -6.20 4.93
N ASP A 19 -0.88 -6.62 5.95
CA ASP A 19 -0.22 -5.70 6.89
C ASP A 19 1.13 -5.18 6.35
N PHE A 20 1.05 -4.45 5.25
CA PHE A 20 2.21 -3.94 4.52
C PHE A 20 1.79 -2.82 3.56
N ILE A 21 2.63 -1.79 3.48
CA ILE A 21 2.57 -0.78 2.43
C ILE A 21 4.00 -0.37 2.06
N ASP A 22 4.27 -0.30 0.76
CA ASP A 22 5.54 0.14 0.20
C ASP A 22 5.30 0.65 -1.22
N ARG A 23 5.95 1.77 -1.56
CA ARG A 23 5.75 2.43 -2.85
C ARG A 23 6.11 1.53 -4.03
N LYS A 24 7.25 0.84 -3.97
CA LYS A 24 7.68 -0.04 -5.05
C LYS A 24 6.71 -1.19 -5.25
N PHE A 25 6.28 -1.80 -4.15
CA PHE A 25 5.32 -2.90 -4.16
C PHE A 25 3.99 -2.48 -4.81
N ILE A 26 3.48 -1.28 -4.50
CA ILE A 26 2.27 -0.73 -5.12
C ILE A 26 2.49 -0.49 -6.61
N VAL A 27 3.50 0.32 -6.96
CA VAL A 27 3.73 0.77 -8.35
C VAL A 27 4.10 -0.39 -9.28
N SER A 28 4.75 -1.44 -8.78
CA SER A 28 5.07 -2.63 -9.57
C SER A 28 3.90 -3.61 -9.75
N GLY A 29 2.71 -3.29 -9.24
CA GLY A 29 1.51 -4.12 -9.37
C GLY A 29 1.45 -5.28 -8.38
N GLY A 30 2.27 -5.26 -7.33
CA GLY A 30 2.30 -6.30 -6.30
C GLY A 30 0.97 -6.44 -5.58
N LEU A 31 0.34 -5.31 -5.21
CA LEU A 31 -0.97 -5.30 -4.56
C LEU A 31 -2.06 -5.88 -5.48
N GLN A 32 -2.14 -5.42 -6.74
CA GLN A 32 -3.10 -5.94 -7.71
C GLN A 32 -2.99 -7.46 -7.87
N LYS A 33 -1.76 -7.98 -7.97
CA LYS A 33 -1.52 -9.41 -8.07
C LYS A 33 -2.06 -10.19 -6.89
N LEU A 34 -1.91 -9.69 -5.67
CA LEU A 34 -2.44 -10.35 -4.46
C LEU A 34 -3.97 -10.27 -4.38
N ILE A 35 -4.58 -9.18 -4.85
CA ILE A 35 -6.04 -9.09 -4.99
C ILE A 35 -6.52 -10.20 -5.94
N ASP A 36 -5.95 -10.27 -7.15
CA ASP A 36 -6.41 -11.18 -8.20
C ASP A 36 -6.19 -12.66 -7.83
N ALA A 37 -4.98 -12.99 -7.39
CA ALA A 37 -4.55 -14.36 -7.15
C ALA A 37 -5.00 -14.89 -5.79
N ASP A 38 -4.88 -14.07 -4.74
CA ASP A 38 -5.04 -14.50 -3.35
C ASP A 38 -6.30 -13.95 -2.67
N GLY A 39 -7.04 -13.03 -3.31
CA GLY A 39 -8.24 -12.45 -2.72
C GLY A 39 -7.94 -11.48 -1.58
N VAL A 40 -6.77 -10.82 -1.58
CA VAL A 40 -6.52 -9.74 -0.61
C VAL A 40 -7.59 -8.66 -0.78
N LYS A 41 -8.21 -8.24 0.33
CA LYS A 41 -9.32 -7.27 0.33
C LYS A 41 -8.98 -5.90 0.94
N GLY A 42 -7.74 -5.70 1.36
CA GLY A 42 -7.32 -4.46 1.98
C GLY A 42 -5.85 -4.45 2.36
N VAL A 43 -5.37 -3.28 2.76
CA VAL A 43 -4.02 -3.08 3.29
C VAL A 43 -4.08 -2.28 4.58
N THR A 44 -3.12 -2.50 5.47
CA THR A 44 -2.88 -1.65 6.64
C THR A 44 -1.48 -1.05 6.60
N SER A 45 -1.35 0.09 7.26
CA SER A 45 -0.06 0.72 7.52
C SER A 45 0.01 1.13 8.99
N ASN A 46 1.23 1.32 9.47
CA ASN A 46 1.53 1.89 10.77
C ASN A 46 2.87 2.63 10.67
N PRO A 47 3.25 3.43 11.70
CA PRO A 47 4.49 4.19 11.64
C PRO A 47 5.76 3.36 11.36
N ALA A 48 5.84 2.13 11.89
CA ALA A 48 7.00 1.26 11.68
C ALA A 48 7.07 0.71 10.23
N ILE A 49 5.92 0.43 9.61
CA ILE A 49 5.88 0.03 8.20
C ILE A 49 6.39 1.16 7.31
N PHE A 50 5.92 2.40 7.53
CA PHE A 50 6.39 3.54 6.73
C PHE A 50 7.85 3.88 6.98
N GLU A 51 8.32 3.83 8.23
CA GLU A 51 9.74 4.01 8.55
C GLU A 51 10.60 3.07 7.71
N LYS A 52 10.26 1.77 7.71
CA LYS A 52 10.97 0.77 6.92
C LYS A 52 10.86 1.00 5.42
N ALA A 53 9.68 1.31 4.88
CA ALA A 53 9.49 1.54 3.45
C ALA A 53 10.34 2.72 2.96
N ILE A 54 10.30 3.84 3.70
CA ILE A 54 11.02 5.07 3.36
C ILE A 54 12.52 4.91 3.54
N SER A 55 12.98 4.28 4.63
CA SER A 55 14.41 4.16 4.94
C SER A 55 15.15 3.11 4.11
N SER A 56 14.44 2.13 3.53
CA SER A 56 15.03 1.01 2.79
C SER A 56 14.99 1.14 1.27
N SER A 57 14.45 2.24 0.73
CA SER A 57 14.34 2.45 -0.72
C SER A 57 14.76 3.85 -1.16
N LEU A 58 15.20 3.95 -2.43
CA LEU A 58 15.45 5.22 -3.11
C LEU A 58 14.18 5.81 -3.75
N ASP A 59 13.06 5.09 -3.75
CA ASP A 59 11.81 5.46 -4.44
C ASP A 59 11.14 6.72 -3.85
N TYR A 60 11.60 7.18 -2.69
CA TYR A 60 11.13 8.39 -2.02
C TYR A 60 12.04 9.61 -2.25
N ASN A 61 13.26 9.41 -2.78
CA ASN A 61 14.28 10.46 -2.83
C ASN A 61 13.87 11.67 -3.69
N ALA A 62 13.20 11.42 -4.82
CA ALA A 62 12.76 12.48 -5.71
C ALA A 62 11.72 13.40 -5.05
N ASP A 63 10.68 12.82 -4.45
CA ASP A 63 9.64 13.54 -3.72
C ASP A 63 10.20 14.30 -2.50
N ILE A 64 11.10 13.65 -1.75
CA ILE A 64 11.79 14.30 -0.63
C ILE A 64 12.58 15.52 -1.12
N ALA A 65 13.38 15.36 -2.19
CA ALA A 65 14.17 16.44 -2.76
C ALA A 65 13.30 17.58 -3.33
N GLU A 66 12.10 17.27 -3.84
CA GLU A 66 11.13 18.27 -4.29
C GLU A 66 10.59 19.08 -3.11
N HIS A 67 10.21 18.42 -2.01
CA HIS A 67 9.64 19.09 -0.85
C HIS A 67 10.66 19.90 -0.05
N LEU A 68 11.94 19.52 -0.06
CA LEU A 68 13.02 20.29 0.59
C LEU A 68 13.29 21.67 -0.04
N LYS A 69 12.63 22.04 -1.14
CA LYS A 69 12.80 23.35 -1.79
C LYS A 69 12.02 24.49 -1.12
N GLY A 70 11.25 24.22 -0.07
CA GLY A 70 10.49 25.22 0.68
C GLY A 70 10.61 25.05 2.20
N ASP A 71 9.93 25.94 2.95
CA ASP A 71 9.86 25.89 4.41
C ASP A 71 8.81 24.87 4.86
N ILE A 72 9.16 23.59 4.82
CA ILE A 72 8.31 22.46 5.24
C ILE A 72 9.03 21.61 6.28
N THR A 73 8.27 21.10 7.26
CA THR A 73 8.80 20.23 8.32
C THR A 73 8.94 18.77 7.86
N ASN A 74 9.78 17.99 8.55
CA ASN A 74 9.92 16.56 8.28
C ASN A 74 8.61 15.78 8.44
N GLU A 75 7.76 16.19 9.38
CA GLU A 75 6.45 15.58 9.60
C GLU A 75 5.51 15.81 8.40
N GLU A 76 5.49 17.03 7.87
CA GLU A 76 4.70 17.35 6.68
C GLU A 76 5.22 16.62 5.43
N ILE A 77 6.54 16.47 5.27
CA ILE A 77 7.13 15.62 4.22
C ILE A 77 6.64 14.19 4.39
N PHE A 78 6.76 13.61 5.59
CA PHE A 78 6.29 12.26 5.88
C PHE A 78 4.82 12.07 5.48
N PHE A 79 3.93 12.96 5.92
CA PHE A 79 2.51 12.84 5.58
C PHE A 79 2.26 12.96 4.07
N LYS A 80 2.98 13.83 3.35
CA LYS A 80 2.88 13.91 1.89
C LYS A 80 3.24 12.58 1.22
N LEU A 81 4.32 11.94 1.64
CA LEU A 81 4.73 10.62 1.11
C LEU A 81 3.71 9.54 1.46
N ALA A 82 3.33 9.44 2.73
CA ALA A 82 2.41 8.42 3.23
C ALA A 82 1.01 8.55 2.59
N ILE A 83 0.48 9.77 2.48
CA ILE A 83 -0.81 10.03 1.81
C ILE A 83 -0.74 9.65 0.33
N SER A 84 0.38 9.93 -0.35
CA SER A 84 0.56 9.55 -1.76
C SER A 84 0.50 8.03 -1.95
N ASP A 85 1.18 7.27 -1.09
CA ASP A 85 1.20 5.81 -1.15
C ASP A 85 -0.19 5.22 -0.79
N VAL A 86 -0.83 5.73 0.26
CA VAL A 86 -2.18 5.30 0.67
C VAL A 86 -3.20 5.59 -0.43
N ARG A 87 -3.14 6.75 -1.08
CA ARG A 87 -4.04 7.09 -2.19
C ARG A 87 -3.90 6.09 -3.34
N GLN A 88 -2.69 5.76 -3.74
CA GLN A 88 -2.45 4.77 -4.79
C GLN A 88 -2.98 3.38 -4.41
N ALA A 89 -2.79 2.97 -3.15
CA ALA A 89 -3.38 1.73 -2.66
C ALA A 89 -4.91 1.76 -2.68
N CYS A 90 -5.54 2.88 -2.32
CA CYS A 90 -6.99 3.08 -2.42
C CYS A 90 -7.48 3.00 -3.86
N ASP A 91 -6.77 3.60 -4.83
CA ASP A 91 -7.13 3.54 -6.24
C ASP A 91 -7.13 2.08 -6.77
N ILE A 92 -6.14 1.28 -6.35
CA ILE A 92 -6.08 -0.15 -6.69
C ILE A 92 -7.18 -0.96 -5.99
N LEU A 93 -7.51 -0.63 -4.75
CA LEU A 93 -8.56 -1.30 -3.97
C LEU A 93 -9.97 -0.80 -4.33
N TRP A 94 -10.10 0.22 -5.17
CA TRP A 94 -11.38 0.81 -5.53
C TRP A 94 -12.38 -0.22 -6.11
N PRO A 95 -12.01 -1.13 -7.02
CA PRO A 95 -12.93 -2.18 -7.49
C PRO A 95 -13.39 -3.09 -6.35
N VAL A 96 -12.46 -3.50 -5.46
CA VAL A 96 -12.75 -4.37 -4.31
C VAL A 96 -13.77 -3.71 -3.38
N TYR A 97 -13.64 -2.41 -3.13
CA TYR A 97 -14.58 -1.65 -2.30
C TYR A 97 -16.01 -1.60 -2.88
N ASN A 98 -16.15 -1.61 -4.22
CA ASN A 98 -17.46 -1.52 -4.88
C ASN A 98 -18.14 -2.88 -5.12
N GLU A 99 -17.44 -3.99 -4.88
CA GLU A 99 -17.99 -5.35 -4.99
C GLU A 99 -18.67 -5.84 -3.70
N GLU A 100 -18.47 -5.12 -2.59
CA GLU A 100 -19.13 -5.31 -1.29
C GLU A 100 -20.40 -4.46 -1.16
#